data_AF-A0A2V6P2N8-F1
#
_entry.id   AF-A0A2V6P2N8-F1
#
_cell.length_a   1.000
_cell.length_b   1.000
_cell.length_c   1.000
_cell.angle_alpha   90.00
_cell.angle_beta   90.00
_cell.angle_gamma   90.00
#
_symmetry.space_group_name_H-M   'P 1'
#
loop_
_entity.id
_entity.type
_entity.pdbx_description
1 polymer ?
#
loop_
_entity_poly.entity_id
_entity_poly.type
_entity_poly.pdbx_seq_one_letter_code
_entity_poly.pdbx_strand_id
1 'polypeptide(L)'
;MFERFTERARRVIILAREEAGRFRHDFVGTEHILLGLIRDGEGIATAVLQRLGLRLETVKAEVERALAGFPKTLTFGEVPFTPQAKRVLELSIEEARQLGHNYIGTEHLLLGLMKEGQSIAAKILESLGARLDEVRQETLALLGDQYYPRPKKRSQTPVLDEFARDLTQLAREMKLDPVIGRETEIERVVQILARRTKNNPVLIGEPGVGKTAIVEGLAQKIISHDVPDVLANKRLLQLDLGALVAGTKYRGQFEERLKAVMKEIRQSENVVLFLDELHTLIGAGAAEGAIDASNMLKPALSRGEIQTIGATTLDEYRKYIEKDGALE
;
A
#
# COMPACT_ATOMS: atom_id res chain seq x y z
N MET A 1 25.58 12.25 13.64
CA MET A 1 25.01 11.19 14.52
C MET A 1 23.63 10.74 14.05
N PHE A 2 22.71 11.63 13.67
CA PHE A 2 21.32 11.28 13.34
C PHE A 2 21.01 10.96 11.87
N GLU A 3 22.01 10.87 10.99
CA GLU A 3 21.77 10.67 9.55
C GLU A 3 21.03 9.38 9.22
N ARG A 4 21.22 8.31 10.02
CA ARG A 4 20.55 7.02 9.83
C ARG A 4 19.17 6.91 10.52
N PHE A 5 18.77 7.91 11.29
CA PHE A 5 17.46 7.94 11.93
C PHE A 5 16.40 8.28 10.90
N THR A 6 15.26 7.59 10.95
CA THR A 6 14.09 7.94 10.13
C THR A 6 13.54 9.30 10.53
N GLU A 7 12.78 9.95 9.65
CA GLU A 7 12.13 11.23 9.95
C GLU A 7 11.28 11.17 11.23
N ARG A 8 10.59 10.05 11.47
CA ARG A 8 9.82 9.84 12.71
C ARG A 8 10.74 9.68 13.94
N ALA A 9 11.82 8.91 13.83
CA ALA A 9 12.74 8.74 14.95
C ALA A 9 13.46 10.06 15.30
N ARG A 10 13.78 10.90 14.31
CA ARG A 10 14.29 12.26 14.53
C ARG A 10 13.26 13.15 15.21
N ARG A 11 11.99 13.07 14.79
CA ARG A 11 10.88 13.78 15.42
C ARG A 11 10.70 13.38 16.88
N VAL A 12 10.76 12.09 17.22
CA VAL A 12 10.72 11.60 18.61
C VAL A 12 11.81 12.24 19.47
N ILE A 13 13.02 12.39 18.92
CA ILE A 13 14.14 13.02 19.62
C ILE A 13 13.89 14.52 19.86
N ILE A 14 13.31 15.21 18.86
CA ILE A 14 12.91 16.62 19.00
C ILE A 14 11.82 16.75 20.09
N LEU A 15 10.81 15.89 20.04
CA LEU A 15 9.74 15.87 21.04
C LEU A 15 10.29 15.59 22.45
N ALA A 16 11.26 14.69 22.59
CA ALA A 16 11.93 14.43 23.88
C ALA A 16 12.63 15.69 24.44
N ARG A 17 13.26 16.49 23.58
CA ARG A 17 13.87 17.78 23.96
C ARG A 17 12.81 18.80 24.36
N GLU A 18 11.69 18.87 23.65
CA GLU A 18 10.56 19.72 24.01
C GLU A 18 9.95 19.33 25.35
N GLU A 19 9.83 18.03 25.64
CA GLU A 19 9.36 17.54 26.93
C GLU A 19 10.32 17.93 28.06
N ALA A 20 11.64 17.79 27.87
CA ALA A 20 12.61 18.27 28.86
C ALA A 20 12.45 19.78 29.13
N GLY A 21 12.21 20.57 28.08
CA GLY A 21 11.87 22.00 28.21
C GLY A 21 10.57 22.24 28.97
N ARG A 22 9.51 21.46 28.69
CA ARG A 22 8.20 21.53 29.37
C ARG A 22 8.33 21.27 30.87
N PHE A 23 9.15 20.30 31.26
CA PHE A 23 9.42 19.98 32.67
C PHE A 23 10.46 20.90 33.32
N ARG A 24 11.14 21.75 32.53
CA ARG A 24 12.28 22.59 32.96
C ARG A 24 13.42 21.74 33.53
N HIS A 25 13.79 20.70 32.80
CA HIS A 25 15.00 19.93 33.08
C HIS A 25 16.14 20.42 32.20
N ASP A 26 17.35 20.43 32.77
CA ASP A 26 18.59 20.78 32.09
C ASP A 26 19.26 19.58 31.40
N PHE A 27 18.53 18.46 31.28
CA PHE A 27 18.96 17.26 30.60
C PHE A 27 17.79 16.59 29.86
N VAL A 28 18.11 15.79 28.84
CA VAL A 28 17.18 14.84 28.20
C VAL A 28 17.52 13.43 28.65
N GLY A 29 16.62 12.84 29.44
CA GLY A 29 16.75 11.46 29.94
C GLY A 29 15.87 10.46 29.18
N THR A 30 15.89 9.22 29.64
CA THR A 30 15.18 8.09 29.00
C THR A 30 13.66 8.26 29.00
N GLU A 31 13.15 8.84 30.07
CA GLU A 31 11.76 9.17 30.31
C GLU A 31 11.25 10.26 29.36
N HIS A 32 12.11 11.22 29.00
CA HIS A 32 11.79 12.20 27.97
C HIS A 32 11.74 11.56 26.57
N ILE A 33 12.62 10.58 26.27
CA ILE A 33 12.56 9.80 25.02
C ILE A 33 11.25 8.99 24.96
N LEU A 34 10.84 8.36 26.08
CA LEU A 34 9.58 7.64 26.17
C LEU A 34 8.37 8.57 25.97
N LEU A 35 8.37 9.75 26.58
CA LEU A 35 7.33 10.76 26.32
C LEU A 35 7.33 11.22 24.87
N GLY A 36 8.51 11.35 24.24
CA GLY A 36 8.64 11.65 22.82
C GLY A 36 8.00 10.59 21.92
N LEU A 37 8.19 9.30 22.23
CA LEU A 37 7.54 8.19 21.52
C LEU A 37 6.01 8.25 21.67
N ILE A 38 5.52 8.48 22.89
CA ILE A 38 4.08 8.58 23.17
C ILE A 38 3.46 9.80 22.48
N ARG A 39 4.17 10.93 22.45
CA ARG A 39 3.71 12.18 21.85
C ARG A 39 3.74 12.17 20.32
N ASP A 40 4.62 11.39 19.69
CA ASP A 40 4.53 11.13 18.25
C ASP A 40 3.20 10.43 17.92
N GLY A 41 2.64 9.64 18.87
CA GLY A 41 1.29 9.08 18.83
C GLY A 41 1.04 7.99 17.79
N GLU A 42 2.05 7.75 16.96
CA GLU A 42 2.00 6.90 15.77
C GLU A 42 3.37 6.18 15.65
N GLY A 43 3.49 5.25 14.70
CA GLY A 43 4.71 4.47 14.49
C GLY A 43 4.73 3.13 15.24
N ILE A 44 5.77 2.35 14.97
CA ILE A 44 5.85 0.94 15.41
C ILE A 44 5.94 0.86 16.93
N ALA A 45 6.73 1.71 17.58
CA ALA A 45 6.84 1.72 19.04
C ALA A 45 5.48 1.89 19.73
N THR A 46 4.69 2.85 19.26
CA THR A 46 3.35 3.12 19.78
C THR A 46 2.42 1.92 19.56
N ALA A 47 2.47 1.33 18.37
CA ALA A 47 1.69 0.14 18.05
C ALA A 47 2.07 -1.08 18.91
N VAL A 48 3.37 -1.26 19.21
CA VAL A 48 3.86 -2.31 20.12
C VAL A 48 3.28 -2.12 21.52
N LEU A 49 3.36 -0.91 22.08
CA LEU A 49 2.82 -0.62 23.41
C LEU A 49 1.31 -0.89 23.47
N GLN A 50 0.56 -0.49 22.44
CA GLN A 50 -0.88 -0.73 22.36
C GLN A 50 -1.23 -2.22 22.25
N ARG A 51 -0.48 -3.01 21.46
CA ARG A 51 -0.68 -4.47 21.34
C ARG A 51 -0.42 -5.21 22.65
N LEU A 52 0.54 -4.74 23.43
CA LEU A 52 0.79 -5.24 24.79
C LEU A 52 -0.29 -4.81 25.80
N GLY A 53 -1.32 -4.08 25.37
CA GLY A 53 -2.41 -3.62 26.23
C GLY A 53 -2.08 -2.37 27.05
N LEU A 54 -0.95 -1.71 26.80
CA LEU A 54 -0.58 -0.48 27.50
C LEU A 54 -1.31 0.71 26.87
N ARG A 55 -2.16 1.35 27.67
CA ARG A 55 -2.77 2.64 27.29
C ARG A 55 -1.74 3.76 27.40
N LEU A 56 -1.54 4.49 26.32
CA LEU A 56 -0.52 5.55 26.22
C LEU A 56 -0.70 6.63 27.27
N GLU A 57 -1.94 6.95 27.63
CA GLU A 57 -2.29 7.91 28.67
C GLU A 57 -1.83 7.44 30.04
N THR A 58 -1.89 6.12 30.30
CA THR A 58 -1.41 5.52 31.56
C THR A 58 0.11 5.58 31.62
N VAL A 59 0.81 5.18 30.54
CA VAL A 59 2.27 5.26 30.48
C VAL A 59 2.73 6.72 30.66
N LYS A 60 2.08 7.66 29.99
CA LYS A 60 2.35 9.10 30.12
C LYS A 60 2.21 9.54 31.58
N ALA A 61 1.09 9.24 32.24
CA ALA A 61 0.84 9.65 33.61
C ALA A 61 1.91 9.12 34.60
N GLU A 62 2.35 7.87 34.45
CA GLU A 62 3.42 7.31 35.28
C GLU A 62 4.77 8.00 35.04
N VAL A 63 5.09 8.32 33.79
CA VAL A 63 6.31 9.07 33.45
C VAL A 63 6.27 10.49 34.03
N GLU A 64 5.16 11.20 33.87
CA GLU A 64 5.00 12.55 34.43
C GLU A 64 5.11 12.55 35.97
N ARG A 65 4.58 11.50 36.63
CA ARG A 65 4.72 11.30 38.08
C ARG A 65 6.17 11.07 38.49
N ALA A 66 6.90 10.21 37.77
CA ALA A 66 8.32 9.97 38.04
C ALA A 66 9.17 11.23 37.87
N LEU A 67 8.80 12.09 36.91
CA LEU A 67 9.48 13.35 36.64
C LEU A 67 9.15 14.47 37.65
N ALA A 68 8.01 14.41 38.34
CA ALA A 68 7.59 15.47 39.26
C ALA A 68 8.55 15.70 40.44
N GLY A 69 9.37 14.71 40.79
CA GLY A 69 10.37 14.79 41.86
C GLY A 69 11.71 15.43 41.47
N PHE A 70 11.91 15.77 40.19
CA PHE A 70 13.16 16.35 39.71
C PHE A 70 13.22 17.87 39.92
N PRO A 71 14.41 18.42 40.19
CA PRO A 71 14.59 19.86 40.34
C PRO A 71 14.31 20.57 39.01
N LYS A 72 13.57 21.68 39.09
CA LYS A 72 13.28 22.54 37.94
C LYS A 72 14.41 23.54 37.76
N THR A 73 15.11 23.46 36.64
CA THR A 73 16.22 24.34 36.26
C THR A 73 15.87 25.09 34.98
N LEU A 74 16.12 26.40 34.96
CA LEU A 74 15.98 27.20 33.74
C LEU A 74 17.29 27.09 32.94
N THR A 75 17.22 26.39 31.81
CA THR A 75 18.38 26.16 30.94
C THR A 75 18.27 27.01 29.69
N PHE A 76 19.36 27.71 29.37
CA PHE A 76 19.51 28.48 28.13
C PHE A 76 20.46 27.74 27.19
N GLY A 77 20.01 27.42 25.98
CA GLY A 77 20.81 26.70 24.98
C GLY A 77 20.35 25.25 24.74
N GLU A 78 21.18 24.46 24.06
CA GLU A 78 20.87 23.07 23.73
C GLU A 78 20.93 22.17 24.97
N VAL A 79 19.83 21.50 25.29
CA VAL A 79 19.74 20.58 26.44
C VAL A 79 20.43 19.25 26.10
N PRO A 80 21.49 18.84 26.85
CA PRO A 80 22.24 17.63 26.56
C PRO A 80 21.50 16.35 26.97
N PHE A 81 21.80 15.23 26.31
CA PHE A 81 21.34 13.91 26.75
C PHE A 81 22.13 13.41 27.95
N THR A 82 21.45 12.73 28.90
CA THR A 82 22.10 12.01 30.00
C THR A 82 22.93 10.82 29.47
N PRO A 83 23.90 10.29 30.24
CA PRO A 83 24.64 9.09 29.85
C PRO A 83 23.73 7.90 29.50
N GLN A 84 22.66 7.68 30.27
CA GLN A 84 21.67 6.63 30.00
C GLN A 84 20.88 6.89 28.71
N ALA A 85 20.48 8.13 28.45
CA ALA A 85 19.79 8.47 27.20
C ALA A 85 20.70 8.31 25.97
N LYS A 86 21.99 8.67 26.08
CA LYS A 86 22.98 8.39 25.01
C LYS A 86 23.12 6.89 24.77
N ARG A 87 23.19 6.10 25.84
CA ARG A 87 23.27 4.64 25.74
C ARG A 87 22.04 4.03 25.09
N VAL A 88 20.83 4.53 25.38
CA VAL A 88 19.59 4.13 24.66
C VAL A 88 19.70 4.38 23.16
N LEU A 89 20.26 5.53 22.74
CA LEU A 89 20.48 5.81 21.31
C LEU A 89 21.50 4.85 20.69
N GLU A 90 22.58 4.51 21.40
CA GLU A 90 23.57 3.52 20.96
C GLU A 90 22.95 2.12 20.85
N LEU A 91 22.19 1.69 21.85
CA LEU A 91 21.46 0.42 21.84
C LEU A 91 20.45 0.36 20.69
N SER A 92 19.77 1.47 20.36
CA SER A 92 18.88 1.50 19.20
C SER A 92 19.60 1.23 17.88
N ILE A 93 20.86 1.67 17.75
CA ILE A 93 21.69 1.38 16.58
C ILE A 93 22.06 -0.11 16.52
N GLU A 94 22.37 -0.72 17.68
CA GLU A 94 22.64 -2.15 17.76
C GLU A 94 21.42 -2.98 17.40
N GLU A 95 20.24 -2.63 17.92
CA GLU A 95 18.99 -3.33 17.62
C GLU A 95 18.66 -3.24 16.14
N ALA A 96 18.85 -2.07 15.51
CA ALA A 96 18.69 -1.93 14.06
C ALA A 96 19.62 -2.86 13.28
N ARG A 97 20.88 -2.99 13.69
CA ARG A 97 21.84 -3.92 13.07
C ARG A 97 21.46 -5.37 13.30
N GLN A 98 21.00 -5.74 14.50
CA GLN A 98 20.56 -7.10 14.81
C GLN A 98 19.35 -7.52 13.97
N LEU A 99 18.46 -6.57 13.66
CA LEU A 99 17.31 -6.76 12.79
C LEU A 99 17.65 -6.65 11.29
N GLY A 100 18.90 -6.36 10.94
CA GLY A 100 19.34 -6.20 9.54
C GLY A 100 18.88 -4.90 8.88
N HIS A 101 18.47 -3.91 9.66
CA HIS A 101 18.02 -2.60 9.18
C HIS A 101 19.19 -1.63 9.00
N ASN A 102 19.18 -0.92 7.87
CA ASN A 102 20.13 0.16 7.57
C ASN A 102 19.67 1.54 8.06
N TYR A 103 18.54 1.59 8.75
CA TYR A 103 17.91 2.78 9.33
C TYR A 103 17.56 2.55 10.80
N ILE A 104 17.31 3.63 11.54
CA ILE A 104 16.90 3.59 12.94
C ILE A 104 15.52 4.24 13.06
N GLY A 105 14.50 3.40 13.24
CA GLY A 105 13.11 3.79 13.47
C GLY A 105 12.70 3.83 14.94
N THR A 106 11.40 4.08 15.17
CA THR A 106 10.80 4.21 16.51
C THR A 106 10.88 2.93 17.34
N GLU A 107 10.74 1.78 16.68
CA GLU A 107 10.87 0.44 17.23
C GLU A 107 12.24 0.18 17.83
N HIS A 108 13.30 0.65 17.17
CA HIS A 108 14.66 0.50 17.67
C HIS A 108 14.90 1.39 18.90
N LEU A 109 14.28 2.58 18.93
CA LEU A 109 14.31 3.45 20.12
C LEU A 109 13.61 2.78 21.30
N LEU A 110 12.44 2.16 21.08
CA LEU A 110 11.71 1.43 22.12
C LEU A 110 12.52 0.22 22.62
N LEU A 111 13.10 -0.58 21.72
CA LEU A 111 13.96 -1.70 22.09
C LEU A 111 15.21 -1.23 22.84
N GLY A 112 15.81 -0.10 22.43
CA GLY A 112 16.92 0.53 23.14
C GLY A 112 16.55 0.96 24.55
N LEU A 113 15.36 1.53 24.76
CA LEU A 113 14.85 1.88 26.09
C LEU A 113 14.71 0.64 26.97
N MET A 114 14.11 -0.43 26.45
CA MET A 114 13.92 -1.69 27.19
C MET A 114 15.25 -2.38 27.50
N LYS A 115 16.23 -2.34 26.58
CA LYS A 115 17.53 -3.01 26.74
C LYS A 115 18.46 -2.32 27.73
N GLU A 116 18.31 -1.01 27.95
CA GLU A 116 19.04 -0.31 29.02
C GLU A 116 18.67 -0.87 30.41
N GLY A 117 17.41 -1.32 30.59
CA GLY A 117 16.89 -2.10 31.74
C GLY A 117 16.84 -1.38 33.09
N GLN A 118 17.83 -0.57 33.42
CA GLN A 118 17.94 0.15 34.70
C GLN A 118 17.39 1.58 34.63
N SER A 119 16.96 2.02 33.44
CA SER A 119 16.47 3.37 33.19
C SER A 119 15.07 3.59 33.78
N ILE A 120 14.70 4.85 34.00
CA ILE A 120 13.37 5.22 34.51
C ILE A 120 12.29 4.75 33.51
N ALA A 121 12.52 4.97 32.22
CA ALA A 121 11.60 4.53 31.17
C ALA A 121 11.41 3.00 31.17
N ALA A 122 12.49 2.22 31.27
CA ALA A 122 12.43 0.76 31.31
C ALA A 122 11.62 0.28 32.52
N LYS A 123 11.93 0.80 33.72
CA LYS A 123 11.23 0.43 34.96
C LYS A 123 9.73 0.74 34.90
N ILE A 124 9.35 1.87 34.31
CA ILE A 124 7.93 2.22 34.14
C ILE A 124 7.25 1.22 33.20
N LEU A 125 7.83 0.95 32.04
CA LEU A 125 7.29 0.00 31.08
C LEU A 125 7.17 -1.41 31.67
N GLU A 126 8.19 -1.87 32.39
CA GLU A 126 8.17 -3.16 33.12
C GLU A 126 7.08 -3.20 34.19
N SER A 127 6.92 -2.12 34.97
CA SER A 127 5.88 -2.03 36.00
C SER A 127 4.45 -2.07 35.42
N LEU A 128 4.30 -1.66 34.16
CA LEU A 128 3.05 -1.71 33.40
C LEU A 128 2.88 -3.00 32.59
N GLY A 129 3.79 -3.96 32.75
CA GLY A 129 3.69 -5.30 32.16
C GLY A 129 4.38 -5.45 30.79
N ALA A 130 5.15 -4.47 30.32
CA ALA A 130 5.94 -4.61 29.10
C ALA A 130 7.32 -5.19 29.43
N ARG A 131 7.54 -6.48 29.15
CA ARG A 131 8.87 -7.12 29.30
C ARG A 131 9.68 -7.02 28.01
N LEU A 132 11.00 -6.96 28.10
CA LEU A 132 11.89 -6.85 26.93
C LEU A 132 11.61 -7.93 25.87
N ASP A 133 11.44 -9.18 26.28
CA ASP A 133 11.17 -10.29 25.35
C ASP A 133 9.82 -10.15 24.63
N GLU A 134 8.78 -9.69 25.34
CA GLU A 134 7.44 -9.46 24.79
C GLU A 134 7.43 -8.25 23.85
N VAL A 135 8.09 -7.15 24.24
CA VAL A 135 8.28 -5.97 23.40
C VAL A 135 9.03 -6.36 22.14
N ARG A 136 10.07 -7.18 22.24
CA ARG A 136 10.81 -7.70 21.09
C ARG A 136 9.96 -8.61 20.21
N GLN A 137 9.19 -9.52 20.78
CA GLN A 137 8.27 -10.39 20.03
C GLN A 137 7.20 -9.60 19.28
N GLU A 138 6.55 -8.64 19.93
CA GLU A 138 5.55 -7.77 19.29
C GLU A 138 6.17 -6.85 18.25
N THR A 139 7.39 -6.36 18.51
CA THR A 139 8.16 -5.57 17.53
C THR A 139 8.47 -6.42 16.30
N LEU A 140 8.91 -7.68 16.47
CA LEU A 140 9.13 -8.62 15.37
C LEU A 140 7.83 -9.04 14.68
N ALA A 141 6.71 -9.12 15.39
CA ALA A 141 5.41 -9.40 14.78
C ALA A 141 4.93 -8.21 13.92
N LEU A 142 5.09 -6.98 14.43
CA LEU A 142 4.74 -5.76 13.70
C LEU A 142 5.71 -5.45 12.55
N LEU A 143 7.00 -5.73 12.72
CA LEU A 143 7.98 -5.75 11.64
C LEU A 143 7.76 -6.95 10.73
N GLY A 144 7.19 -8.06 11.19
CA GLY A 144 6.69 -9.14 10.34
C GLY A 144 5.46 -8.72 9.53
N ASP A 145 4.70 -7.75 10.02
CA ASP A 145 3.60 -7.13 9.30
C ASP A 145 4.06 -5.94 8.39
N GLN A 146 5.21 -5.31 8.68
CA GLN A 146 5.72 -4.10 8.00
C GLN A 146 7.03 -4.26 7.20
N TYR A 147 7.86 -5.26 7.49
CA TYR A 147 9.20 -5.53 6.92
C TYR A 147 9.24 -6.84 6.12
N TYR A 148 8.43 -7.83 6.50
CA TYR A 148 7.80 -8.61 5.45
C TYR A 148 6.67 -7.73 4.92
N PRO A 149 6.63 -7.38 3.61
CA PRO A 149 5.30 -7.17 3.05
C PRO A 149 4.54 -8.42 3.49
N ARG A 150 3.32 -8.28 4.06
CA ARG A 150 2.34 -9.38 3.98
C ARG A 150 2.64 -10.06 2.66
N PRO A 151 3.04 -11.35 2.58
CA PRO A 151 3.41 -11.95 1.30
C PRO A 151 2.35 -11.44 0.37
N LYS A 152 2.70 -10.61 -0.62
CA LYS A 152 1.75 -9.76 -1.35
C LYS A 152 0.74 -10.74 -1.90
N LYS A 153 -0.38 -10.97 -1.19
CA LYS A 153 -0.97 -12.31 -0.94
C LYS A 153 -0.60 -13.30 -2.04
N ARG A 154 0.61 -13.92 -2.01
CA ARG A 154 1.38 -14.36 -3.21
C ARG A 154 0.52 -14.17 -4.43
N SER A 155 0.54 -12.95 -5.03
CA SER A 155 -0.60 -12.39 -5.76
C SER A 155 -1.28 -13.53 -6.50
N GLN A 156 -2.59 -13.74 -6.40
CA GLN A 156 -3.20 -14.76 -7.29
C GLN A 156 -2.80 -14.51 -8.76
N THR A 157 -2.40 -13.26 -8.97
CA THR A 157 -1.96 -12.45 -10.08
C THR A 157 -0.51 -12.13 -10.51
N PRO A 158 0.61 -12.81 -10.17
CA PRO A 158 1.97 -12.27 -10.37
C PRO A 158 2.27 -11.70 -11.76
N VAL A 159 1.77 -12.33 -12.83
CA VAL A 159 2.06 -11.88 -14.21
C VAL A 159 1.28 -10.61 -14.53
N LEU A 160 0.00 -10.57 -14.16
CA LEU A 160 -0.85 -9.38 -14.26
C LEU A 160 -0.33 -8.23 -13.41
N ASP A 161 0.25 -8.49 -12.25
CA ASP A 161 0.84 -7.44 -11.41
C ASP A 161 2.06 -6.76 -12.09
N GLU A 162 2.71 -7.43 -13.06
CA GLU A 162 3.82 -6.89 -13.86
C GLU A 162 3.32 -6.10 -15.08
N PHE A 163 2.28 -6.60 -15.75
CA PHE A 163 1.80 -6.08 -17.04
C PHE A 163 0.47 -5.31 -16.98
N ALA A 164 -0.12 -5.15 -15.79
CA ALA A 164 -1.37 -4.46 -15.61
C ALA A 164 -1.35 -3.52 -14.40
N ARG A 165 -2.15 -2.45 -14.49
CA ARG A 165 -2.35 -1.47 -13.43
C ARG A 165 -3.64 -1.80 -12.67
N ASP A 166 -3.55 -1.98 -11.35
CA ASP A 166 -4.70 -2.32 -10.51
C ASP A 166 -5.50 -1.05 -10.13
N LEU A 167 -6.60 -0.81 -10.86
CA LEU A 167 -7.47 0.34 -10.64
C LEU A 167 -8.21 0.24 -9.29
N THR A 168 -8.57 -0.98 -8.86
CA THR A 168 -9.18 -1.17 -7.54
C THR A 168 -8.23 -0.84 -6.39
N GLN A 169 -6.94 -1.13 -6.55
CA GLN A 169 -5.92 -0.71 -5.58
C GLN A 169 -5.77 0.81 -5.54
N LEU A 170 -5.70 1.46 -6.70
CA LEU A 170 -5.60 2.92 -6.78
C LEU A 170 -6.82 3.62 -6.18
N ALA A 171 -8.01 3.06 -6.36
CA ALA A 171 -9.24 3.52 -5.72
C ALA A 171 -9.15 3.41 -4.19
N ARG A 172 -8.66 2.30 -3.63
CA ARG A 172 -8.45 2.14 -2.17
C ARG A 172 -7.45 3.16 -1.62
N GLU A 173 -6.43 3.48 -2.40
CA GLU A 173 -5.37 4.44 -2.04
C GLU A 173 -5.79 5.90 -2.28
N MET A 174 -7.04 6.15 -2.72
CA MET A 174 -7.56 7.49 -3.07
C MET A 174 -6.68 8.24 -4.09
N LYS A 175 -6.10 7.49 -5.04
CA LYS A 175 -5.24 8.01 -6.12
C LYS A 175 -5.96 8.23 -7.45
N LEU A 176 -7.24 7.85 -7.53
CA LEU A 176 -8.07 8.08 -8.71
C LEU A 176 -8.84 9.39 -8.54
N ASP A 177 -8.96 10.15 -9.61
CA ASP A 177 -9.74 11.39 -9.61
C ASP A 177 -11.24 11.09 -9.43
N PRO A 178 -12.00 11.95 -8.73
CA PRO A 178 -13.44 11.77 -8.60
C PRO A 178 -14.12 11.94 -9.95
N VAL A 179 -15.00 11.00 -10.30
CA VAL A 179 -15.75 11.02 -11.56
C VAL A 179 -17.05 11.78 -11.36
N ILE A 180 -17.30 12.79 -12.21
CA ILE A 180 -18.48 13.66 -12.12
C ILE A 180 -19.34 13.48 -13.37
N GLY A 181 -20.64 13.20 -13.21
CA GLY A 181 -21.62 13.24 -14.30
C GLY A 181 -21.55 12.07 -15.28
N ARG A 182 -21.06 10.91 -14.82
CA ARG A 182 -20.95 9.65 -15.61
C ARG A 182 -21.68 8.47 -14.95
N GLU A 183 -22.60 8.77 -14.03
CA GLU A 183 -23.27 7.77 -13.21
C GLU A 183 -24.06 6.79 -14.07
N THR A 184 -24.74 7.28 -15.10
CA THR A 184 -25.54 6.46 -16.03
C THR A 184 -24.70 5.44 -16.80
N GLU A 185 -23.52 5.84 -17.28
CA GLU A 185 -22.61 4.98 -18.02
C GLU A 185 -21.98 3.94 -17.10
N ILE A 186 -21.59 4.35 -15.88
CA ILE A 186 -21.04 3.43 -14.88
C ILE A 186 -22.10 2.38 -14.49
N GLU A 187 -23.33 2.79 -14.20
CA GLU A 187 -24.43 1.88 -13.91
C GLU A 187 -24.70 0.91 -15.06
N ARG A 188 -24.64 1.39 -16.31
CA ARG A 188 -24.79 0.53 -17.48
C ARG A 188 -23.69 -0.52 -17.58
N VAL A 189 -22.44 -0.15 -17.28
CA VAL A 189 -21.29 -1.07 -17.25
C VAL A 189 -21.48 -2.12 -16.15
N VAL A 190 -21.87 -1.71 -14.94
CA VAL A 190 -22.20 -2.61 -13.82
C VAL A 190 -23.29 -3.62 -14.23
N GLN A 191 -24.36 -3.14 -14.85
CA GLN A 191 -25.48 -3.97 -15.29
C GLN A 191 -25.03 -5.03 -16.31
N ILE A 192 -24.13 -4.69 -17.24
CA ILE A 192 -23.64 -5.64 -18.24
C ILE A 192 -22.70 -6.66 -17.58
N LEU A 193 -21.75 -6.22 -16.75
CA LEU A 193 -20.81 -7.10 -16.05
C LEU A 193 -21.51 -8.10 -15.11
N ALA A 194 -22.65 -7.73 -14.55
CA ALA A 194 -23.43 -8.59 -13.67
C ALA A 194 -24.23 -9.70 -14.40
N ARG A 195 -24.25 -9.72 -15.75
CA ARG A 195 -24.95 -10.75 -16.53
C ARG A 195 -24.21 -12.09 -16.47
N ARG A 196 -24.96 -13.19 -16.65
CA ARG A 196 -24.38 -14.55 -16.75
C ARG A 196 -23.72 -14.83 -18.11
N THR A 197 -24.24 -14.20 -19.16
CA THR A 197 -23.78 -14.36 -20.56
C THR A 197 -23.68 -12.99 -21.19
N LYS A 198 -22.76 -12.81 -22.15
CA LYS A 198 -22.51 -11.51 -22.82
C LYS A 198 -22.26 -10.40 -21.79
N ASN A 199 -21.35 -10.67 -20.87
CA ASN A 199 -21.01 -9.83 -19.73
C ASN A 199 -19.75 -8.98 -19.97
N ASN A 200 -19.41 -8.73 -21.23
CA ASN A 200 -18.24 -7.96 -21.65
C ASN A 200 -18.71 -6.62 -22.26
N PRO A 201 -18.80 -5.53 -21.48
CA PRO A 201 -19.19 -4.22 -22.01
C PRO A 201 -18.10 -3.62 -22.90
N VAL A 202 -18.52 -2.87 -23.93
CA VAL A 202 -17.64 -2.07 -24.77
C VAL A 202 -18.09 -0.60 -24.72
N LEU A 203 -17.20 0.27 -24.28
CA LEU A 203 -17.36 1.72 -24.25
C LEU A 203 -16.99 2.28 -25.63
N ILE A 204 -17.97 2.86 -26.32
CA ILE A 204 -17.81 3.44 -27.65
C ILE A 204 -17.97 4.96 -27.54
N GLY A 205 -16.99 5.69 -28.06
CA GLY A 205 -17.02 7.15 -28.08
C GLY A 205 -15.75 7.72 -28.73
N GLU A 206 -15.71 9.02 -28.96
CA GLU A 206 -14.53 9.68 -29.51
C GLU A 206 -13.31 9.52 -28.58
N PRO A 207 -12.06 9.66 -29.07
CA PRO A 207 -10.88 9.73 -28.22
C PRO A 207 -10.97 10.91 -27.23
N GLY A 208 -10.47 10.72 -26.01
CA GLY A 208 -10.39 11.81 -25.01
C GLY A 208 -11.68 12.17 -24.29
N VAL A 209 -12.84 11.56 -24.61
CA VAL A 209 -14.13 11.86 -23.94
C VAL A 209 -14.24 11.35 -22.50
N GLY A 210 -13.19 10.71 -21.96
CA GLY A 210 -13.17 10.17 -20.59
C GLY A 210 -13.71 8.74 -20.48
N LYS A 211 -13.52 7.88 -21.49
CA LYS A 211 -13.87 6.44 -21.40
C LYS A 211 -13.16 5.76 -20.23
N THR A 212 -11.89 6.09 -20.01
CA THR A 212 -11.08 5.62 -18.87
C THR A 212 -11.67 6.08 -17.53
N ALA A 213 -12.20 7.30 -17.45
CA ALA A 213 -12.82 7.83 -16.23
C ALA A 213 -14.06 7.00 -15.81
N ILE A 214 -14.86 6.49 -16.76
CA ILE A 214 -15.99 5.60 -16.45
C ILE A 214 -15.50 4.33 -15.75
N VAL A 215 -14.37 3.78 -16.19
CA VAL A 215 -13.78 2.56 -15.61
C VAL A 215 -13.15 2.84 -14.24
N GLU A 216 -12.53 3.99 -14.06
CA GLU A 216 -12.02 4.43 -12.76
C GLU A 216 -13.15 4.67 -11.75
N GLY A 217 -14.28 5.24 -12.19
CA GLY A 217 -15.48 5.40 -11.37
C GLY A 217 -16.10 4.05 -10.98
N LEU A 218 -16.07 3.07 -11.88
CA LEU A 218 -16.42 1.70 -11.53
C LEU A 218 -15.50 1.13 -10.44
N ALA A 219 -14.18 1.34 -10.54
CA ALA A 219 -13.25 0.90 -9.49
C ALA A 219 -13.59 1.53 -8.14
N GLN A 220 -13.91 2.83 -8.09
CA GLN A 220 -14.36 3.52 -6.88
C GLN A 220 -15.65 2.91 -6.31
N LYS A 221 -16.64 2.58 -7.16
CA LYS A 221 -17.88 1.91 -6.73
C LYS A 221 -17.63 0.50 -6.19
N ILE A 222 -16.73 -0.28 -6.80
CA ILE A 222 -16.36 -1.61 -6.29
C ILE A 222 -15.76 -1.49 -4.88
N ILE A 223 -14.89 -0.51 -4.63
CA ILE A 223 -14.24 -0.31 -3.33
C ILE A 223 -15.20 0.23 -2.26
N SER A 224 -16.13 1.09 -2.63
CA SER A 224 -17.17 1.60 -1.73
C SER A 224 -18.31 0.60 -1.50
N HIS A 225 -18.25 -0.60 -2.09
CA HIS A 225 -19.30 -1.62 -2.06
C HIS A 225 -20.65 -1.14 -2.62
N ASP A 226 -20.63 -0.17 -3.53
CA ASP A 226 -21.80 0.35 -4.25
C ASP A 226 -21.99 -0.38 -5.61
N VAL A 227 -21.88 -1.71 -5.58
CA VAL A 227 -22.07 -2.61 -6.71
C VAL A 227 -22.73 -3.92 -6.24
N PRO A 228 -23.38 -4.70 -7.12
CA PRO A 228 -23.90 -6.01 -6.75
C PRO A 228 -22.82 -6.96 -6.21
N ASP A 229 -23.20 -7.92 -5.35
CA ASP A 229 -22.28 -8.88 -4.71
C ASP A 229 -21.36 -9.63 -5.69
N VAL A 230 -21.84 -9.85 -6.91
CA VAL A 230 -21.10 -10.50 -8.00
C VAL A 230 -19.81 -9.71 -8.36
N LEU A 231 -19.84 -8.39 -8.16
CA LEU A 231 -18.76 -7.46 -8.49
C LEU A 231 -17.98 -6.97 -7.27
N ALA A 232 -18.56 -7.03 -6.06
CA ALA A 232 -17.97 -6.46 -4.84
C ALA A 232 -16.56 -6.99 -4.50
N ASN A 233 -16.23 -8.22 -4.90
CA ASN A 233 -14.93 -8.85 -4.64
C ASN A 233 -14.02 -8.96 -5.87
N LYS A 234 -14.38 -8.30 -6.98
CA LYS A 234 -13.58 -8.34 -8.21
C LYS A 234 -12.45 -7.31 -8.17
N ARG A 235 -11.34 -7.62 -8.82
CA ARG A 235 -10.21 -6.74 -9.10
C ARG A 235 -10.34 -6.19 -10.51
N LEU A 236 -10.29 -4.88 -10.67
CA LEU A 236 -10.33 -4.23 -11.97
C LEU A 236 -8.90 -3.86 -12.38
N LEU A 237 -8.39 -4.52 -13.42
CA LEU A 237 -7.02 -4.40 -13.87
C LEU A 237 -6.98 -3.81 -15.28
N GLN A 238 -6.23 -2.74 -15.50
CA GLN A 238 -5.99 -2.17 -16.83
C GLN A 238 -4.73 -2.79 -17.44
N LEU A 239 -4.86 -3.40 -18.61
CA LEU A 239 -3.69 -3.96 -19.31
C LEU A 239 -2.82 -2.84 -19.87
N ASP A 240 -1.51 -2.90 -19.61
CA ASP A 240 -0.54 -1.96 -20.18
C ASP A 240 0.16 -2.59 -21.39
N LEU A 241 -0.27 -2.19 -22.59
CA LEU A 241 0.33 -2.64 -23.83
C LEU A 241 1.79 -2.16 -23.96
N GLY A 242 2.11 -0.99 -23.45
CA GLY A 242 3.47 -0.45 -23.45
C GLY A 242 4.41 -1.32 -22.63
N ALA A 243 3.98 -1.74 -21.44
CA ALA A 243 4.75 -2.66 -20.58
C ALA A 243 4.96 -4.04 -21.24
N LEU A 244 3.94 -4.57 -21.93
CA LEU A 244 4.06 -5.85 -22.65
C LEU A 244 5.09 -5.78 -23.79
N VAL A 245 5.16 -4.66 -24.51
CA VAL A 245 6.09 -4.43 -25.62
C VAL A 245 7.49 -4.08 -25.12
N ALA A 246 7.60 -3.35 -24.01
CA ALA A 246 8.86 -2.89 -23.45
C ALA A 246 9.83 -4.06 -23.20
N GLY A 247 11.04 -3.94 -23.73
CA GLY A 247 12.07 -4.98 -23.58
C GLY A 247 11.85 -6.24 -24.44
N THR A 248 10.82 -6.30 -25.28
CA THR A 248 10.70 -7.34 -26.31
C THR A 248 11.43 -6.91 -27.58
N LYS A 249 12.30 -7.77 -28.10
CA LYS A 249 12.99 -7.54 -29.39
C LYS A 249 12.29 -8.26 -30.55
N TYR A 250 11.45 -9.23 -30.23
CA TYR A 250 10.79 -10.13 -31.18
C TYR A 250 9.32 -10.29 -30.84
N ARG A 251 8.46 -10.32 -31.87
CA ARG A 251 7.00 -10.53 -31.74
C ARG A 251 6.63 -11.76 -30.89
N GLY A 252 7.37 -12.86 -31.01
CA GLY A 252 7.10 -14.08 -30.22
C GLY A 252 7.20 -13.87 -28.70
N GLN A 253 8.07 -12.96 -28.24
CA GLN A 253 8.20 -12.65 -26.80
C GLN A 253 6.97 -11.89 -26.28
N PHE A 254 6.40 -11.00 -27.09
CA PHE A 254 5.14 -10.34 -26.77
C PHE A 254 4.01 -11.37 -26.65
N GLU A 255 3.88 -12.26 -27.63
CA GLU A 255 2.83 -13.29 -27.64
C GLU A 255 2.97 -14.22 -26.43
N GLU A 256 4.19 -14.59 -26.04
CA GLU A 256 4.45 -15.41 -24.85
C GLU A 256 4.01 -14.71 -23.55
N ARG A 257 4.34 -13.41 -23.39
CA ARG A 257 3.90 -12.61 -22.24
C ARG A 257 2.38 -12.50 -22.18
N LEU A 258 1.74 -12.19 -23.30
CA LEU A 258 0.28 -12.12 -23.37
C LEU A 258 -0.35 -13.48 -23.05
N LYS A 259 0.28 -14.59 -23.45
CA LYS A 259 -0.20 -15.94 -23.16
C LYS A 259 -0.14 -16.25 -21.67
N ALA A 260 0.92 -15.80 -21.00
CA ALA A 260 1.06 -15.90 -19.55
C ALA A 260 -0.02 -15.09 -18.83
N VAL A 261 -0.25 -13.83 -19.24
CA VAL A 261 -1.34 -12.97 -18.73
C VAL A 261 -2.70 -13.65 -18.89
N MET A 262 -3.01 -14.14 -20.09
CA MET A 262 -4.29 -14.79 -20.39
C MET A 262 -4.50 -16.07 -19.58
N LYS A 263 -3.44 -16.86 -19.37
CA LYS A 263 -3.50 -18.08 -18.55
C LYS A 263 -3.85 -17.74 -17.09
N GLU A 264 -3.28 -16.68 -16.56
CA GLU A 264 -3.51 -16.27 -15.18
C GLU A 264 -4.90 -15.67 -14.95
N ILE A 265 -5.43 -14.90 -15.91
CA ILE A 265 -6.81 -14.41 -15.87
C ILE A 265 -7.78 -15.59 -15.83
N ARG A 266 -7.58 -16.62 -16.67
CA ARG A 266 -8.45 -17.81 -16.69
C ARG A 266 -8.43 -18.60 -15.39
N GLN A 267 -7.34 -18.52 -14.63
CA GLN A 267 -7.21 -19.17 -13.33
C GLN A 267 -7.79 -18.33 -12.19
N SER A 268 -8.12 -17.06 -12.46
CA SER A 268 -8.55 -16.07 -11.47
C SER A 268 -9.98 -15.62 -11.74
N GLU A 269 -10.95 -16.20 -11.03
CA GLU A 269 -12.37 -15.89 -11.22
C GLU A 269 -12.77 -14.49 -10.75
N ASN A 270 -11.90 -13.79 -10.03
CA ASN A 270 -12.17 -12.47 -9.44
C ASN A 270 -11.52 -11.32 -10.21
N VAL A 271 -11.16 -11.49 -11.49
CA VAL A 271 -10.52 -10.43 -12.30
C VAL A 271 -11.47 -9.91 -13.39
N VAL A 272 -11.54 -8.59 -13.52
CA VAL A 272 -12.11 -7.89 -14.68
C VAL A 272 -10.96 -7.14 -15.36
N LEU A 273 -10.74 -7.41 -16.65
CA LEU A 273 -9.69 -6.78 -17.42
C LEU A 273 -10.24 -5.58 -18.20
N PHE A 274 -9.65 -4.41 -18.01
CA PHE A 274 -9.90 -3.25 -18.86
C PHE A 274 -8.88 -3.21 -19.99
N LEU A 275 -9.40 -3.20 -21.21
CA LEU A 275 -8.66 -3.09 -22.46
C LEU A 275 -8.96 -1.73 -23.07
N ASP A 276 -8.08 -0.77 -22.81
CA ASP A 276 -8.12 0.50 -23.52
C ASP A 276 -7.69 0.26 -24.97
N GLU A 277 -8.29 1.01 -25.90
CA GLU A 277 -8.05 0.86 -27.34
C GLU A 277 -8.15 -0.61 -27.81
N LEU A 278 -9.25 -1.29 -27.47
CA LEU A 278 -9.50 -2.72 -27.72
C LEU A 278 -9.18 -3.16 -29.17
N HIS A 279 -9.39 -2.28 -30.14
CA HIS A 279 -9.11 -2.53 -31.56
C HIS A 279 -7.63 -2.81 -31.85
N THR A 280 -6.70 -2.29 -31.05
CA THR A 280 -5.25 -2.53 -31.20
C THR A 280 -4.91 -4.01 -31.05
N LEU A 281 -5.67 -4.72 -30.20
CA LEU A 281 -5.49 -6.14 -29.92
C LEU A 281 -6.26 -7.05 -30.90
N ILE A 282 -7.36 -6.57 -31.48
CA ILE A 282 -8.31 -7.37 -32.28
C ILE A 282 -8.18 -7.14 -33.80
N GLY A 283 -7.62 -6.00 -34.22
CA GLY A 283 -7.77 -5.49 -35.59
C GLY A 283 -6.48 -5.08 -36.30
N ALA A 284 -5.33 -5.17 -35.63
CA ALA A 284 -4.11 -4.51 -36.12
C ALA A 284 -3.29 -5.35 -37.12
N GLY A 285 -3.72 -6.57 -37.48
CA GLY A 285 -2.97 -7.50 -38.34
C GLY A 285 -2.62 -7.03 -39.77
N ALA A 286 -2.93 -5.80 -40.18
CA ALA A 286 -2.67 -5.27 -41.52
C ALA A 286 -1.52 -4.24 -41.62
N ALA A 287 -0.97 -3.75 -40.49
CA ALA A 287 0.16 -2.82 -40.53
C ALA A 287 1.45 -3.53 -40.09
N GLU A 288 2.55 -3.37 -40.86
CA GLU A 288 3.87 -3.85 -40.46
C GLU A 288 4.24 -3.28 -39.09
N GLY A 289 4.35 -4.14 -38.07
CA GLY A 289 4.68 -3.75 -36.69
C GLY A 289 3.49 -3.66 -35.73
N ALA A 290 2.25 -3.86 -36.21
CA ALA A 290 1.10 -3.93 -35.34
C ALA A 290 1.00 -5.28 -34.62
N ILE A 291 0.65 -5.19 -33.34
CA ILE A 291 0.61 -6.28 -32.39
C ILE A 291 -0.73 -7.00 -32.53
N ASP A 292 -0.75 -8.18 -33.15
CA ASP A 292 -1.99 -8.94 -33.34
C ASP A 292 -2.16 -10.02 -32.26
N ALA A 293 -3.11 -9.79 -31.35
CA ALA A 293 -3.49 -10.67 -30.26
C ALA A 293 -4.82 -11.41 -30.50
N SER A 294 -5.42 -11.21 -31.67
CA SER A 294 -6.79 -11.64 -32.00
C SER A 294 -7.01 -13.13 -31.80
N ASN A 295 -6.04 -13.94 -32.23
CA ASN A 295 -6.09 -15.41 -32.14
C ASN A 295 -6.14 -15.91 -30.68
N MET A 296 -5.71 -15.11 -29.72
CA MET A 296 -5.68 -15.48 -28.30
C MET A 296 -6.89 -14.93 -27.54
N LEU A 297 -7.34 -13.72 -27.87
CA LEU A 297 -8.43 -13.03 -27.19
C LEU A 297 -9.81 -13.48 -27.68
N LYS A 298 -10.05 -13.59 -29.00
CA LYS A 298 -11.37 -13.95 -29.55
C LYS A 298 -11.92 -15.25 -28.97
N PRO A 299 -11.13 -16.35 -28.88
CA PRO A 299 -11.66 -17.59 -28.33
C PRO A 299 -11.97 -17.48 -26.83
N ALA A 300 -11.20 -16.69 -26.07
CA ALA A 300 -11.42 -16.50 -24.63
C ALA A 300 -12.67 -15.64 -24.35
N LEU A 301 -12.89 -14.59 -25.16
CA LEU A 301 -14.04 -13.71 -25.09
C LEU A 301 -15.33 -14.45 -25.48
N SER A 302 -15.31 -15.19 -26.59
CA SER A 302 -16.46 -15.96 -27.09
C SER A 302 -16.92 -17.04 -26.12
N ARG A 303 -15.98 -17.71 -25.45
CA ARG A 303 -16.28 -18.74 -24.43
C ARG A 303 -16.64 -18.17 -23.05
N GLY A 304 -16.55 -16.85 -22.85
CA GLY A 304 -16.76 -16.23 -21.54
C GLY A 304 -15.73 -16.63 -20.48
N GLU A 305 -14.55 -17.10 -20.90
CA GLU A 305 -13.45 -17.50 -20.00
C GLU A 305 -12.79 -16.30 -19.32
N ILE A 306 -12.97 -15.11 -19.90
CA ILE A 306 -12.45 -13.85 -19.37
C ILE A 306 -13.56 -12.82 -19.33
N GLN A 307 -13.56 -12.02 -18.27
CA GLN A 307 -14.46 -10.89 -18.11
C GLN A 307 -13.69 -9.60 -18.41
N THR A 308 -14.17 -8.83 -19.39
CA THR A 308 -13.45 -7.66 -19.90
C THR A 308 -14.34 -6.45 -20.09
N ILE A 309 -13.76 -5.26 -19.93
CA ILE A 309 -14.32 -3.99 -20.38
C ILE A 309 -13.45 -3.50 -21.53
N GLY A 310 -14.03 -3.28 -22.70
CA GLY A 310 -13.33 -2.70 -23.84
C GLY A 310 -13.60 -1.20 -23.98
N ALA A 311 -12.65 -0.44 -24.49
CA ALA A 311 -12.88 0.91 -24.99
C ALA A 311 -12.38 1.05 -26.43
N THR A 312 -13.15 1.70 -27.30
CA THR A 312 -12.77 1.93 -28.70
C THR A 312 -13.53 3.13 -29.28
N THR A 313 -13.18 3.56 -30.49
CA THR A 313 -13.96 4.54 -31.25
C THR A 313 -15.06 3.85 -32.08
N LEU A 314 -16.04 4.62 -32.55
CA LEU A 314 -17.14 4.10 -33.36
C LEU A 314 -16.63 3.47 -34.66
N ASP A 315 -15.65 4.12 -35.32
CA ASP A 315 -15.13 3.67 -36.61
C ASP A 315 -14.36 2.35 -36.47
N GLU A 316 -13.54 2.22 -35.42
CA GLU A 316 -12.83 0.98 -35.09
C GLU A 316 -13.79 -0.15 -34.73
N TYR A 317 -14.83 0.16 -33.92
CA TYR A 317 -15.85 -0.82 -33.55
C TYR A 317 -16.50 -1.42 -34.80
N ARG A 318 -16.96 -0.58 -35.73
CA ARG A 318 -17.57 -1.01 -37.00
C ARG A 318 -16.61 -1.79 -37.89
N LYS A 319 -15.33 -1.40 -37.90
CA LYS A 319 -14.31 -1.99 -38.78
C LYS A 319 -13.85 -3.36 -38.27
N TYR A 320 -13.67 -3.52 -36.96
CA TYR A 320 -12.94 -4.66 -36.38
C TYR A 320 -13.78 -5.54 -35.45
N ILE A 321 -14.88 -5.03 -34.87
CA ILE A 321 -15.66 -5.75 -33.85
C ILE A 321 -17.04 -6.13 -34.39
N GLU A 322 -17.79 -5.21 -34.98
CA GLU A 322 -19.17 -5.43 -35.46
C GLU A 322 -19.25 -6.53 -36.53
N LYS A 323 -18.20 -6.70 -37.34
CA LYS A 323 -18.17 -7.69 -38.42
C LYS A 323 -17.80 -9.11 -37.95
N ASP A 324 -17.40 -9.28 -36.69
CA ASP A 324 -16.92 -10.55 -36.17
C ASP A 324 -17.92 -11.16 -35.18
N GLY A 325 -18.72 -12.11 -35.68
CA GLY A 325 -19.76 -12.78 -34.88
C GLY A 325 -19.24 -13.59 -33.68
N ALA A 326 -17.92 -13.77 -33.53
CA ALA A 326 -17.33 -14.39 -32.34
C ALA A 326 -17.29 -13.44 -31.12
N LEU A 327 -17.46 -12.13 -31.34
CA LEU A 327 -17.35 -11.07 -30.32
C LEU A 327 -18.72 -10.46 -29.95
N GLU A 328 -19.82 -11.05 -30.41
CA GLU A 328 -21.20 -10.59 -30.22
C GLU A 328 -21.88 -11.09 -28.94
#